data_AF-T1FZA5-F1
#
_entry.id   AF-T1FZA5-F1
#
_cell.length_a   1.000
_cell.length_b   1.000
_cell.length_c   1.000
_cell.angle_alpha   90.00
_cell.angle_beta   90.00
_cell.angle_gamma   90.00
#
_symmetry.space_group_name_H-M   'P 1'
#
loop_
_entity.id
_entity.type
_entity.pdbx_description
1 polymer ?
#
loop_
_entity_poly.entity_id
_entity_poly.type
_entity_poly.pdbx_seq_one_letter_code
_entity_poly.pdbx_strand_id
1 'polypeptide(L)'
;MDPIKKLSDDEQYFLVIDLQNIFYAQLSSYKLTVDYPFTVEHFDGVISHRDTFYRDLPNSRSYILPYFENKFITSTCAICLDTFVKGAYVHKLHCGHPYHERCIQKWKKQRTTCPTCR
;
A
#
# COMPACT_ATOMS: atom_id res chain seq x y z
N MET A 1 -24.55 -28.55 2.99
CA MET A 1 -23.72 -27.37 2.68
C MET A 1 -22.42 -27.92 2.13
N ASP A 2 -22.12 -27.69 0.86
CA ASP A 2 -20.86 -28.15 0.29
C ASP A 2 -19.68 -27.54 1.06
N PRO A 3 -18.63 -28.32 1.36
CA PRO A 3 -17.47 -27.79 2.05
C PRO A 3 -16.85 -26.68 1.20
N ILE A 4 -16.65 -25.51 1.81
CA ILE A 4 -16.01 -24.36 1.16
C ILE A 4 -14.65 -24.83 0.63
N LYS A 5 -14.50 -24.85 -0.70
CA LYS A 5 -13.23 -25.20 -1.35
C LYS A 5 -12.16 -24.21 -0.89
N LYS A 6 -11.13 -24.72 -0.21
CA LYS A 6 -9.97 -23.91 0.16
C LYS A 6 -9.15 -23.59 -1.09
N LEU A 7 -8.90 -22.31 -1.31
CA LEU A 7 -8.03 -21.85 -2.41
C LEU A 7 -6.57 -22.25 -2.13
N SER A 8 -5.84 -22.59 -3.18
CA SER A 8 -4.38 -22.78 -3.15
C SER A 8 -3.65 -21.48 -2.83
N ASP A 9 -2.38 -21.58 -2.41
CA ASP A 9 -1.53 -20.42 -2.11
C ASP A 9 -1.45 -19.47 -3.32
N ASP A 10 -1.39 -20.02 -4.54
CA ASP A 10 -1.35 -19.27 -5.79
C ASP A 10 -2.68 -18.55 -6.08
N GLU A 11 -3.80 -19.27 -5.97
CA GLU A 11 -5.13 -18.67 -6.13
C GLU A 11 -5.36 -17.55 -5.11
N GLN A 12 -4.97 -17.73 -3.85
CA GLN A 12 -5.07 -16.69 -2.83
C GLN A 12 -4.19 -15.48 -3.16
N TYR A 13 -2.95 -15.70 -3.56
CA TYR A 13 -2.01 -14.63 -3.88
C TYR A 13 -2.51 -13.75 -5.03
N PHE A 14 -2.96 -14.37 -6.13
CA PHE A 14 -3.47 -13.63 -7.30
C PHE A 14 -4.83 -12.97 -7.02
N LEU A 15 -5.74 -13.66 -6.30
CA LEU A 15 -7.01 -13.06 -5.91
C LEU A 15 -6.82 -11.76 -5.13
N VAL A 16 -5.88 -11.72 -4.17
CA VAL A 16 -5.62 -10.52 -3.37
C VAL A 16 -4.99 -9.39 -4.20
N ILE A 17 -4.20 -9.72 -5.23
CA ILE A 17 -3.71 -8.72 -6.20
C ILE A 17 -4.89 -8.15 -7.00
N ASP A 18 -5.74 -9.01 -7.55
CA ASP A 18 -6.85 -8.59 -8.41
C ASP A 18 -7.85 -7.72 -7.65
N LEU A 19 -8.18 -8.09 -6.41
CA LEU A 19 -9.05 -7.28 -5.54
C LEU A 19 -8.47 -5.89 -5.27
N GLN A 20 -7.15 -5.79 -5.01
CA GLN A 20 -6.50 -4.49 -4.83
C GLN A 20 -6.48 -3.68 -6.13
N ASN A 21 -6.27 -4.32 -7.28
CA ASN A 21 -6.34 -3.64 -8.58
C ASN A 21 -7.75 -3.11 -8.86
N ILE A 22 -8.79 -3.89 -8.57
CA ILE A 22 -10.19 -3.45 -8.69
C ILE A 22 -10.42 -2.22 -7.80
N PHE A 23 -9.99 -2.28 -6.53
CA PHE A 23 -10.08 -1.14 -5.63
C PHE A 23 -9.34 0.10 -6.17
N TYR A 24 -8.09 -0.05 -6.60
CA TYR A 24 -7.30 1.06 -7.15
C TYR A 24 -7.90 1.64 -8.43
N ALA A 25 -8.52 0.82 -9.28
CA ALA A 25 -9.20 1.28 -10.49
C ALA A 25 -10.47 2.11 -10.19
N GLN A 26 -11.07 1.95 -9.02
CA GLN A 26 -12.21 2.74 -8.56
C GLN A 26 -11.80 4.09 -7.94
N LEU A 27 -10.51 4.28 -7.63
CA LEU A 27 -10.02 5.52 -7.04
C LEU A 27 -9.95 6.63 -8.08
N SER A 28 -10.36 7.84 -7.69
CA SER A 28 -10.23 9.02 -8.53
C SER A 28 -8.77 9.26 -8.89
N SER A 29 -8.46 9.29 -10.18
CA SER A 29 -7.16 9.75 -10.69
C SER A 29 -7.01 11.27 -10.59
N TYR A 30 -8.11 11.99 -10.32
CA TYR A 30 -8.12 13.44 -10.20
C TYR A 30 -7.63 13.87 -8.83
N LYS A 31 -6.65 14.76 -8.84
CA LYS A 31 -6.12 15.44 -7.65
C LYS A 31 -7.23 16.30 -7.04
N LEU A 32 -7.86 15.82 -5.96
CA LEU A 32 -8.86 16.59 -5.26
C LEU A 32 -8.17 17.76 -4.55
N THR A 33 -8.35 18.96 -5.08
CA THR A 33 -8.01 20.19 -4.37
C THR A 33 -9.32 20.84 -3.97
N VAL A 34 -9.56 20.98 -2.67
CA VAL A 34 -10.72 21.65 -2.11
C VAL A 34 -10.25 22.98 -1.56
N ASP A 35 -10.73 24.06 -2.16
CA ASP A 35 -10.43 25.42 -1.74
C ASP A 35 -11.62 25.97 -0.95
N TYR A 36 -11.36 26.48 0.25
CA TYR A 36 -12.35 27.08 1.13
C TYR A 36 -12.02 28.56 1.35
N PRO A 37 -12.69 29.50 0.65
CA PRO A 37 -12.48 30.92 0.84
C PRO A 37 -13.05 31.36 2.20
N PHE A 38 -12.38 32.30 2.86
CA PHE A 38 -12.83 32.89 4.11
C PHE A 38 -12.55 34.39 4.17
N THR A 39 -13.34 35.07 4.98
CA THR A 39 -13.14 36.48 5.34
C THR A 39 -13.40 36.62 6.83
N VAL A 40 -12.42 37.16 7.54
CA VAL A 40 -12.51 37.57 8.95
C VAL A 40 -12.08 39.03 9.06
N GLU A 41 -12.28 39.68 10.21
CA GLU A 41 -11.86 41.08 10.36
C GLU A 41 -10.40 41.28 9.95
N HIS A 42 -10.19 42.15 8.96
CA HIS A 42 -8.89 42.50 8.40
C HIS A 42 -8.15 41.41 7.60
N PHE A 43 -8.75 40.23 7.38
CA PHE A 43 -8.13 39.16 6.60
C PHE A 43 -9.10 38.46 5.66
N ASP A 44 -8.65 38.30 4.43
CA ASP A 44 -9.29 37.53 3.38
C ASP A 44 -8.28 36.51 2.84
N GLY A 45 -8.76 35.30 2.56
CA GLY A 45 -7.88 34.21 2.15
C GLY A 45 -8.61 32.96 1.70
N VAL A 46 -7.83 31.93 1.37
CA VAL A 46 -8.30 30.63 0.92
C VAL A 46 -7.53 29.53 1.65
N ILE A 47 -8.25 28.59 2.25
CA ILE A 47 -7.66 27.34 2.76
C ILE A 47 -7.72 26.31 1.63
N SER A 48 -6.56 25.87 1.13
CA SER A 48 -6.47 24.83 0.10
C SER A 48 -6.09 23.48 0.71
N HIS A 49 -7.02 22.52 0.72
CA HIS A 49 -6.73 21.13 1.02
C HIS A 49 -6.45 20.35 -0.26
N ARG A 50 -5.29 19.71 -0.34
CA ARG A 50 -4.87 18.92 -1.50
C ARG A 50 -4.72 17.46 -1.09
N ASP A 51 -5.62 16.61 -1.58
CA ASP A 51 -5.48 15.18 -1.39
C ASP A 51 -4.44 14.63 -2.38
N THR A 52 -3.24 14.35 -1.88
CA THR A 52 -2.18 13.68 -2.65
C THR A 52 -2.17 12.17 -2.45
N PHE A 53 -2.97 11.65 -1.50
CA PHE A 53 -2.91 10.26 -1.06
C PHE A 53 -3.44 9.30 -2.13
N TYR A 54 -4.49 9.71 -2.85
CA TYR A 54 -5.10 8.90 -3.92
C TYR A 54 -4.24 8.75 -5.18
N ARG A 55 -3.28 9.64 -5.43
CA ARG A 55 -2.40 9.54 -6.61
C ARG A 55 -1.23 8.58 -6.39
N ASP A 56 -0.75 8.49 -5.16
CA ASP A 56 0.44 7.70 -4.83
C ASP A 56 0.10 6.22 -4.69
N LEU A 57 -1.10 5.87 -4.20
CA LEU A 57 -1.50 4.48 -4.00
C LEU A 57 -1.61 3.66 -5.31
N PRO A 58 -2.37 4.07 -6.35
CA PRO A 58 -2.49 3.32 -7.60
C PRO A 58 -1.18 3.27 -8.38
N ASN A 59 -0.41 4.37 -8.37
CA ASN A 59 0.82 4.48 -9.15
C ASN A 59 2.02 3.84 -8.48
N SER A 60 2.02 3.70 -7.15
CA SER A 60 3.14 3.09 -6.43
C SER A 60 3.25 1.58 -6.64
N ARG A 61 2.24 0.94 -7.27
CA ARG A 61 2.14 -0.52 -7.53
C ARG A 61 2.58 -1.34 -6.31
N SER A 62 2.22 -0.86 -5.12
CA SER A 62 2.46 -1.59 -3.88
C SER A 62 1.22 -2.35 -3.46
N TYR A 63 1.44 -3.55 -2.94
CA TYR A 63 0.37 -4.48 -2.61
C TYR A 63 0.57 -5.03 -1.20
N ILE A 64 -0.51 -5.20 -0.47
CA ILE A 64 -0.56 -5.98 0.77
C ILE A 64 -0.96 -7.39 0.38
N LEU A 65 -0.07 -8.36 0.57
CA LEU A 65 -0.20 -9.72 0.03
C LEU A 65 0.08 -10.76 1.11
N PRO A 66 -0.61 -11.92 1.09
CA PRO A 66 -0.24 -13.03 1.95
C PRO A 66 1.17 -13.53 1.60
N TYR A 67 2.00 -13.75 2.61
CA TYR A 67 3.35 -14.25 2.42
C TYR A 67 3.34 -15.74 2.08
N PHE A 68 3.86 -16.06 0.90
CA PHE A 68 4.14 -17.42 0.46
C PHE A 68 5.58 -17.45 -0.07
N GLU A 69 6.38 -18.38 0.43
CA GLU A 69 7.84 -18.39 0.22
C GLU A 69 8.23 -18.38 -1.27
N ASN A 70 7.45 -19.07 -2.12
CA ASN A 70 7.63 -19.11 -3.57
C ASN A 70 7.18 -17.83 -4.32
N LYS A 71 6.62 -16.83 -3.64
CA LYS A 71 6.14 -15.57 -4.23
C LYS A 71 7.02 -14.35 -3.92
N PHE A 72 8.02 -14.51 -3.05
CA PHE A 72 8.88 -13.42 -2.59
C PHE A 72 10.35 -13.79 -2.65
N ILE A 73 11.19 -12.81 -2.98
CA ILE A 73 12.64 -12.99 -3.09
C ILE A 73 13.36 -13.09 -1.73
N THR A 74 12.68 -12.79 -0.62
CA THR A 74 13.23 -12.80 0.74
C THR A 74 12.21 -13.34 1.73
N SER A 75 12.69 -13.99 2.79
CA SER A 75 11.88 -14.55 3.87
C SER A 75 11.93 -13.74 5.17
N THR A 76 12.67 -12.63 5.20
CA THR A 76 12.84 -11.75 6.36
C THR A 76 12.57 -10.30 6.00
N CYS A 77 12.08 -9.54 6.98
CA CYS A 77 11.88 -8.10 6.83
C CYS A 77 13.20 -7.36 7.06
N ALA A 78 13.76 -6.70 6.05
CA ALA A 78 15.04 -5.98 6.17
C ALA A 78 15.02 -4.77 7.14
N ILE A 79 13.86 -4.42 7.71
CA ILE A 79 13.72 -3.33 8.68
C ILE A 79 13.80 -3.85 10.12
N CYS A 80 13.06 -4.90 10.46
CA CYS A 80 13.06 -5.47 11.83
C CYS A 80 13.88 -6.75 11.96
N LEU A 81 14.36 -7.30 10.85
CA LEU A 81 15.15 -8.54 10.74
C LEU A 81 14.40 -9.83 11.12
N ASP A 82 13.10 -9.76 11.42
CA ASP A 82 12.25 -10.93 11.70
C ASP A 82 11.84 -11.67 10.41
N THR A 83 11.62 -12.98 10.53
CA THR A 83 11.07 -13.83 9.47
C THR A 83 9.58 -13.57 9.25
N PHE A 84 9.14 -13.73 8.01
CA PHE A 84 7.72 -13.68 7.67
C PHE A 84 7.04 -15.00 8.02
N VAL A 85 5.79 -14.90 8.48
CA VAL A 85 4.95 -16.07 8.77
C VAL A 85 4.12 -16.40 7.53
N LYS A 86 4.07 -17.68 7.12
CA LYS A 86 3.26 -18.12 5.99
C LYS A 86 1.79 -17.68 6.15
N GLY A 87 1.24 -17.06 5.11
CA GLY A 87 -0.12 -16.54 5.09
C GLY A 87 -0.30 -15.20 5.81
N ALA A 88 0.68 -14.72 6.59
CA ALA A 88 0.63 -13.37 7.14
C ALA A 88 0.81 -12.33 6.05
N TYR A 89 0.12 -11.20 6.18
CA TYR A 89 0.18 -10.14 5.18
C TYR A 89 1.47 -9.33 5.28
N VAL A 90 2.10 -9.13 4.12
CA VAL A 90 3.30 -8.31 3.93
C VAL A 90 3.03 -7.24 2.88
N HIS A 91 3.70 -6.10 3.04
CA HIS A 91 3.63 -5.00 2.11
C HIS A 91 4.75 -5.12 1.08
N LYS A 92 4.39 -5.46 -0.15
CA LYS A 92 5.28 -5.55 -1.31
C LYS A 92 5.35 -4.20 -2.03
N LEU A 93 6.55 -3.66 -2.19
CA LEU A 93 6.78 -2.45 -3.00
C LEU A 93 6.81 -2.76 -4.50
N HIS A 94 6.73 -1.75 -5.38
CA HIS A 94 6.83 -1.93 -6.83
C HIS A 94 8.11 -2.65 -7.27
N CYS A 95 9.21 -2.49 -6.53
CA CYS A 95 10.48 -3.15 -6.78
C CYS A 95 10.50 -4.63 -6.35
N GLY A 96 9.39 -5.15 -5.82
CA GLY A 96 9.23 -6.56 -5.44
C GLY A 96 9.61 -6.90 -4.00
N HIS A 97 10.29 -6.01 -3.28
CA HIS A 97 10.75 -6.26 -1.92
C HIS A 97 9.58 -6.24 -0.90
N PRO A 98 9.44 -7.28 -0.05
CA PRO A 98 8.44 -7.35 1.01
C PRO A 98 8.92 -6.77 2.35
N TYR A 99 7.98 -6.24 3.12
CA TYR A 99 8.19 -5.77 4.49
C TYR A 99 6.93 -6.02 5.33
N HIS A 100 7.06 -6.05 6.66
CA HIS A 100 5.87 -5.91 7.49
C HIS A 100 5.23 -4.54 7.27
N GLU A 101 3.88 -4.48 7.26
CA GLU A 101 3.12 -3.25 7.09
C GLU A 101 3.60 -2.15 8.05
N ARG A 102 3.65 -2.46 9.35
CA ARG A 102 4.11 -1.54 10.40
C ARG A 102 5.52 -1.01 10.14
N CYS A 103 6.40 -1.85 9.61
CA CYS A 103 7.80 -1.51 9.40
C CYS A 103 7.95 -0.54 8.23
N ILE A 104 7.33 -0.84 7.09
CA ILE A 104 7.45 0.02 5.92
C ILE A 104 6.68 1.33 6.07
N GLN A 105 5.54 1.34 6.77
CA GLN A 105 4.85 2.58 7.10
C GLN A 105 5.72 3.51 7.94
N LYS A 106 6.40 2.99 8.97
CA LYS A 106 7.33 3.78 9.80
C LYS A 106 8.50 4.33 8.97
N TRP A 107 9.04 3.54 8.05
CA TRP A 107 10.11 3.98 7.14
C TRP A 107 9.64 5.07 6.18
N LYS A 108 8.46 4.91 5.56
CA LYS A 108 7.86 5.87 4.61
C LYS A 108 7.63 7.26 5.22
N LYS A 109 7.44 7.36 6.54
CA LYS A 109 7.37 8.65 7.25
C LYS A 109 8.67 9.45 7.20
N GLN A 110 9.81 8.78 7.01
CA GLN A 110 11.13 9.41 7.01
C GLN A 110 11.79 9.42 5.62
N ARG A 111 11.51 8.42 4.78
CA ARG A 111 12.16 8.21 3.49
C ARG A 111 11.18 7.62 2.49
N THR A 112 11.19 8.10 1.25
CA THR A 112 10.31 7.59 0.17
C THR A 112 10.92 6.43 -0.63
N THR A 113 12.16 6.04 -0.34
CA THR A 113 12.91 5.00 -1.07
C THR A 113 12.77 3.62 -0.43
N CYS A 114 12.93 2.58 -1.24
CA CYS A 114 12.97 1.19 -0.76
C CYS A 114 14.22 0.96 0.12
N PRO A 115 14.08 0.44 1.36
CA PRO A 115 15.20 0.12 2.23
C PRO A 115 16.27 -0.79 1.61
N THR A 116 15.85 -1.73 0.77
CA THR A 116 16.73 -2.73 0.13
C THR A 116 17.29 -2.27 -1.21
N CYS A 117 16.52 -1.55 -2.05
CA CYS A 117 17.03 -1.14 -3.36
C CYS A 117 18.07 -0.02 -3.28
N ARG A 118 17.85 0.92 -2.34
CA ARG A 118 18.52 2.23 -2.23
C ARG A 118 18.86 2.87 -3.57
#